data_AF-A0A6L3W2X6-F1
#
_entry.id   AF-A0A6L3W2X6-F1
#
_cell.length_a   1.000
_cell.length_b   1.000
_cell.length_c   1.000
_cell.angle_alpha   90.00
_cell.angle_beta   90.00
_cell.angle_gamma   90.00
#
_symmetry.space_group_name_H-M   'P 1'
#
loop_
_entity.id
_entity.type
_entity.pdbx_description
1 polymer ?
#
loop_
_entity_poly.entity_id
_entity_poly.type
_entity_poly.pdbx_seq_one_letter_code
_entity_poly.pdbx_strand_id
1 'polypeptide(L)' 'MTGWFLVDAFSERPFTGNPAAVVLLEVPSDGVWLQATAAELHQPHHRVRMA' A
#
# COMPACT_ATOMS: atom_id res chain seq x y z
N MET A 1 1.32 -6.94 -15.20
CA MET A 1 1.96 -7.59 -14.02
C MET A 1 1.69 -6.71 -12.82
N THR A 2 0.89 -7.18 -11.87
CA THR A 2 0.55 -6.44 -10.64
C THR A 2 1.76 -6.47 -9.68
N GLY A 3 2.49 -5.35 -9.61
CA GLY A 3 3.58 -5.16 -8.65
C GLY A 3 3.09 -4.39 -7.42
N TRP A 4 3.82 -4.52 -6.30
CA TRP A 4 3.61 -3.69 -5.12
C TRP A 4 4.92 -3.08 -4.65
N PHE A 5 4.81 -1.92 -4.03
CA PHE A 5 5.93 -1.16 -3.49
C PHE A 5 5.66 -0.82 -2.02
N LEU A 6 6.72 -0.79 -1.23
CA LEU A 6 6.72 -0.19 0.09
C LEU A 6 7.40 1.18 0.01
N VAL A 7 6.70 2.22 0.43
CA VAL A 7 7.21 3.59 0.42
C VAL A 7 7.13 4.20 1.82
N ASP A 8 8.17 4.93 2.23
CA ASP A 8 8.10 5.78 3.42
C ASP A 8 7.53 7.15 3.03
N ALA A 9 6.23 7.35 3.25
CA ALA A 9 5.59 8.62 2.98
C ALA A 9 6.09 9.71 3.93
N PHE A 10 6.12 10.97 3.45
CA PHE A 10 6.55 12.16 4.21
C PHE A 10 8.02 12.11 4.65
N SER A 11 8.86 11.38 3.92
CA SER A 11 10.28 11.25 4.20
C SER A 11 11.11 11.24 2.91
N GLU A 12 12.32 11.79 2.98
CA GLU A 12 13.33 11.70 1.92
C GLU A 12 14.36 10.59 2.20
N ARG A 13 14.29 9.94 3.37
CA ARG A 13 15.19 8.87 3.79
C ARG A 13 14.40 7.61 4.19
N PRO A 14 14.96 6.40 4.00
CA PRO A 14 14.33 5.17 4.47
C PRO A 14 14.20 5.14 6.00
N PHE A 15 13.12 4.51 6.48
CA PHE A 15 12.78 4.26 7.89
C PHE A 15 12.52 5.50 8.75
N THR A 16 12.30 6.66 8.12
CA THR A 16 12.04 7.91 8.85
C THR A 16 10.68 8.52 8.54
N GLY A 17 9.84 7.83 7.78
CA GLY A 17 8.51 8.28 7.38
C GLY A 17 7.38 7.42 7.92
N ASN A 18 6.22 7.54 7.28
CA ASN A 18 5.10 6.63 7.47
C ASN A 18 5.13 5.54 6.39
N PRO A 19 5.48 4.29 6.72
CA PRO A 19 5.52 3.22 5.74
C PRO A 19 4.11 2.93 5.23
N ALA A 20 3.97 2.90 3.91
CA ALA A 20 2.73 2.64 3.21
C ALA A 20 2.98 1.70 2.03
N ALA A 21 2.11 0.70 1.88
CA ALA A 21 2.12 -0.15 0.72
C ALA A 21 1.28 0.46 -0.42
N VAL A 22 1.81 0.37 -1.64
CA VAL A 22 1.14 0.80 -2.88
C VAL A 22 1.04 -0.42 -3.79
N VAL A 23 -0.18 -0.75 -4.22
CA VAL A 23 -0.45 -1.84 -5.17
C VAL A 23 -0.97 -1.21 -6.45
N LEU A 24 -0.30 -1.50 -7.57
CA LEU A 24 -0.68 -0.99 -8.88
C LEU A 24 -1.71 -1.92 -9.50
N LEU A 25 -2.89 -1.40 -9.81
CA LEU A 25 -3.96 -2.19 -10.42
C LEU A 25 -4.17 -1.78 -11.88
N GLU A 26 -4.17 -2.75 -12.79
CA GLU A 26 -4.50 -2.48 -14.21
C GLU A 26 -5.98 -2.12 -14.39
N VAL A 27 -6.84 -2.60 -13.49
CA VAL A 27 -8.27 -2.29 -13.40
C VAL A 27 -8.69 -2.15 -11.93
N PRO A 28 -9.72 -1.34 -11.61
CA PRO A 28 -10.20 -1.23 -10.24
C PRO A 28 -10.65 -2.58 -9.67
N SER A 29 -10.17 -2.93 -8.48
CA SER A 29 -10.65 -4.09 -7.70
C SER A 29 -11.79 -3.70 -6.77
N ASP A 30 -12.59 -4.69 -6.34
CA ASP A 30 -13.67 -4.49 -5.39
C ASP A 30 -13.18 -4.20 -3.96
N GLY A 31 -14.01 -3.54 -3.16
CA GLY A 31 -13.65 -3.11 -1.81
C GLY A 31 -13.30 -4.24 -0.83
N VAL A 32 -13.85 -5.44 -1.01
CA VAL A 32 -13.54 -6.58 -0.15
C VAL A 32 -12.12 -7.05 -0.41
N TRP A 33 -11.75 -7.16 -1.68
CA TRP A 33 -10.40 -7.47 -2.09
C TRP A 33 -9.41 -6.40 -1.61
N LEU A 34 -9.73 -5.11 -1.79
CA LEU A 34 -8.86 -4.01 -1.34
C LEU A 34 -8.57 -4.09 0.17
N GLN A 35 -9.60 -4.39 0.97
CA GLN A 35 -9.47 -4.51 2.43
C GLN A 35 -8.65 -5.74 2.84
N ALA A 36 -8.88 -6.88 2.19
CA ALA A 36 -8.11 -8.10 2.45
C ALA A 36 -6.63 -7.92 2.11
N THR A 37 -6.33 -7.36 0.94
CA THR A 37 -4.95 -7.02 0.55
C THR A 37 -4.30 -6.05 1.54
N ALA A 38 -5.04 -5.04 2.02
CA ALA A 38 -4.53 -4.12 3.02
C ALA A 38 -4.23 -4.77 4.38
N ALA A 39 -5.00 -5.79 4.76
CA ALA A 39 -4.74 -6.56 5.97
C ALA A 39 -3.45 -7.38 5.84
N GLU A 40 -3.28 -8.10 4.73
CA GLU A 40 -2.12 -8.98 4.49
C GLU A 40 -0.78 -8.21 4.45
N LEU A 41 -0.76 -6.98 3.94
CA LEU A 41 0.46 -6.16 3.82
C LEU A 41 0.92 -5.53 5.15
N HIS A 42 0.16 -5.69 6.25
CA HIS A 42 0.52 -5.36 7.63
C HIS A 42 1.28 -4.03 7.83
N GLN A 43 0.73 -2.92 7.34
CA GLN A 43 1.31 -1.58 7.54
C GLN A 43 0.80 -0.93 8.85
N PRO A 44 1.64 -0.18 9.59
CA PRO A 44 1.34 0.20 10.98
C PRO A 44 0.16 1.16 11.17
N HIS A 45 -0.44 1.76 10.14
CA HIS A 45 -1.74 2.45 10.24
C HIS A 45 -2.50 2.34 8.90
N HIS A 46 -3.33 1.32 8.76
CA HIS A 46 -4.26 0.97 7.67
C HIS A 46 -4.56 2.04 6.58
N ARG A 47 -3.64 2.28 5.64
CA ARG A 47 -3.95 2.94 4.35
C ARG A 47 -3.06 2.39 3.24
N VAL A 48 -3.48 1.28 2.63
CA VAL A 48 -3.01 0.95 1.29
C VAL A 48 -3.60 1.98 0.34
N ARG A 49 -2.75 2.71 -0.36
CA ARG A 49 -3.18 3.56 -1.48
C ARG A 49 -3.11 2.73 -2.74
N MET A 50 -4.28 2.45 -3.28
CA MET A 50 -4.43 1.77 -4.57
C MET A 50 -4.43 2.88 -5.63
N ALA A 51 -3.43 2.83 -6.51
CA ALA A 51 -3.18 3.81 -7.56
C ALA A 51 -3.21 3.13 -8.92
#